data_AF-A0A0W8CDA0-F1
#
_entry.id   AF-A0A0W8CDA0-F1
#
_cell.length_a   1.000
_cell.length_b   1.000
_cell.length_c   1.000
_cell.angle_alpha   90.00
_cell.angle_beta   90.00
_cell.angle_gamma   90.00
#
_symmetry.space_group_name_H-M   'P 1'
#
loop_
_entity.id
_entity.type
_entity.pdbx_description
1 polymer ?
#
loop_
_entity_poly.entity_id
_entity_poly.type
_entity_poly.pdbx_seq_one_letter_code
_entity_poly.pdbx_strand_id
1 'polypeptide(L)'
;MGIRPSRTDGASVGGRQRRRHLSVLLIAALILSCCSAQTSKAKARAPATVAPESVVEPNEGAFATIMYDFGEDSEALLLATRVLMRSIKDSNTKYRRMVIVPQDGLQESSERALKGDDPDLEIVRTNIPNVFAHMPLTDHRTQLLHMRNKLVIWDDPQISSLKRVVYLDPENLVLRNLDEIFACHQFCAVDNGQSVVYSNGLLVISPDSIVARNLYSDAIDGFMITGREYNYIGIIQGFMPGLFEAFEESPLFFLGWDGDDNGEESDGADDGDDAVDAVDVSVVHRLPFYYSINHMVFYERMNWDLYICKDKNLAKGEIPGPLLSYKYSGATVKPWFWLPYTYFQVFWYWQDVRARLGEDHFGNFLGRVVSFLVIFAFIWFAYISLCLKLFTEPNGRPRRLSSWGLPTPGNAQPLSIDVFNSRMVRRACQFSCSALYAIASMPLVSSVSIVVLLTWCSIQVIPITMQPSYAGKLWVIVHDLMLTTLLLIFAVAHTLRTAQWKKDEVPATSDMLLGGIWWCVKKLPLLVLAQLQFLYMIGRTDWFQNPVLRPVMTFLFFATAAIVEGRILVVEMHRITRN
;
A
#
# COMPACT_ATOMS: atom_id res chain seq x y z
N MET A 1 -12.27 94.99 8.93
CA MET A 1 -12.36 94.80 7.46
C MET A 1 -12.52 93.30 7.23
N GLY A 2 -13.74 92.75 7.26
CA GLY A 2 -14.76 92.84 6.21
C GLY A 2 -14.53 91.63 5.28
N ILE A 3 -15.37 90.60 5.18
CA ILE A 3 -16.84 90.54 5.17
C ILE A 3 -17.29 89.12 5.62
N ARG A 4 -18.30 89.08 6.49
CA ARG A 4 -19.24 87.96 6.84
C ARG A 4 -20.38 87.92 5.81
N PRO A 5 -21.43 87.07 5.89
CA PRO A 5 -21.64 85.72 6.47
C PRO A 5 -22.33 84.80 5.39
N SER A 6 -22.82 83.56 5.58
CA SER A 6 -23.93 83.08 6.43
C SER A 6 -24.10 81.56 6.21
N ARG A 7 -23.96 80.74 7.27
CA ARG A 7 -25.04 80.09 8.09
C ARG A 7 -25.68 78.90 7.36
N THR A 8 -25.79 77.71 7.94
CA THR A 8 -26.33 77.38 9.28
C THR A 8 -25.64 76.13 9.84
N ASP A 9 -25.22 76.18 11.10
CA ASP A 9 -25.83 75.49 12.26
C ASP A 9 -25.81 73.96 12.12
N GLY A 10 -25.25 73.17 13.05
CA GLY A 10 -24.80 73.44 14.39
C GLY A 10 -24.81 72.11 15.13
N ALA A 11 -23.81 71.92 16.00
CA ALA A 11 -23.86 71.16 17.26
C ALA A 11 -24.35 69.70 17.24
N SER A 12 -23.76 68.69 17.87
CA SER A 12 -22.60 68.48 18.75
C SER A 12 -23.05 67.32 19.64
N VAL A 13 -22.19 66.31 19.79
CA VAL A 13 -21.96 65.57 21.04
C VAL A 13 -23.04 64.58 21.52
N GLY A 14 -22.58 63.34 21.69
CA GLY A 14 -23.25 62.24 22.37
C GLY A 14 -22.87 60.92 21.69
N GLY A 15 -21.76 60.25 22.01
CA GLY A 15 -21.48 59.73 23.33
C GLY A 15 -22.09 58.34 23.48
N ARG A 16 -21.29 57.29 23.25
CA ARG A 16 -21.50 55.90 23.74
C ARG A 16 -22.87 55.24 23.49
N GLN A 17 -23.29 55.04 22.23
CA GLN A 17 -24.36 54.06 21.95
C GLN A 17 -24.29 53.36 20.58
N ARG A 18 -23.16 53.46 19.85
CA ARG A 18 -23.09 53.00 18.44
C ARG A 18 -22.27 51.73 18.18
N ARG A 19 -21.83 51.02 19.22
CA ARG A 19 -21.07 49.75 19.07
C ARG A 19 -21.85 48.47 19.39
N ARG A 20 -23.10 48.57 19.87
CA ARG A 20 -23.98 47.40 20.10
C ARG A 20 -25.02 47.17 19.00
N HIS A 21 -25.31 48.15 18.15
CA HIS A 21 -26.29 47.99 17.07
C HIS A 21 -25.70 47.51 15.73
N LEU A 22 -24.39 47.65 15.51
CA LEU A 22 -23.74 47.07 14.32
C LEU A 22 -23.57 45.55 14.41
N SER A 23 -23.45 44.99 15.61
CA SER A 23 -23.33 43.53 15.83
C SER A 23 -24.67 42.80 15.77
N VAL A 24 -25.79 43.50 15.95
CA VAL A 24 -27.14 42.91 15.88
C VAL A 24 -27.69 42.94 14.44
N LEU A 25 -27.30 43.93 13.63
CA LEU A 25 -27.69 44.01 12.21
C LEU A 25 -26.95 43.00 11.31
N LEU A 26 -25.72 42.58 11.68
CA LEU A 26 -24.99 41.53 10.96
C LEU A 26 -25.49 40.11 11.28
N ILE A 27 -26.09 39.91 12.45
CA ILE A 27 -26.67 38.61 12.84
C ILE A 27 -28.09 38.45 12.26
N ALA A 28 -28.86 39.54 12.10
CA ALA A 28 -30.17 39.51 11.46
C ALA A 28 -30.12 39.23 9.94
N ALA A 29 -29.04 39.63 9.26
CA ALA A 29 -28.83 39.33 7.84
C ALA A 29 -28.40 37.85 7.59
N LEU A 30 -27.79 37.20 8.57
CA LEU A 30 -27.40 35.78 8.50
C LEU A 30 -28.55 34.82 8.87
N ILE A 31 -29.55 35.28 9.64
CA ILE A 31 -30.70 34.45 10.03
C ILE A 31 -31.86 34.54 9.01
N LEU A 32 -31.96 35.62 8.22
CA LEU A 32 -32.95 35.73 7.14
C LEU A 32 -32.56 35.01 5.83
N SER A 33 -31.35 34.44 5.73
CA SER A 33 -30.97 33.54 4.63
C SER A 33 -31.31 32.07 4.89
N CYS A 34 -31.87 31.74 6.07
CA CYS A 34 -32.26 30.38 6.46
C CYS A 34 -33.78 30.13 6.45
N CYS A 35 -34.58 31.02 5.87
CA CYS A 35 -36.03 30.84 5.73
C CYS A 35 -36.52 31.28 4.35
N SER A 36 -35.97 30.70 3.27
CA SER A 36 -36.71 30.61 2.01
C SER A 36 -37.55 29.33 2.04
N ALA A 37 -38.83 29.50 2.36
CA ALA A 37 -39.84 28.48 2.19
C ALA A 37 -39.83 27.98 0.74
N GLN A 38 -39.38 26.74 0.52
CA GLN A 38 -39.64 26.03 -0.72
C GLN A 38 -41.12 25.66 -0.72
N THR A 39 -41.92 26.43 -1.45
CA THR A 39 -43.23 25.99 -1.92
C THR A 39 -43.04 24.71 -2.72
N SER A 40 -43.48 23.59 -2.14
CA SER A 40 -43.66 22.31 -2.81
C SER A 40 -44.57 22.51 -4.03
N LYS A 41 -43.97 22.62 -5.21
CA LYS A 41 -44.67 22.27 -6.45
C LYS A 41 -44.66 20.75 -6.49
N ALA A 42 -45.80 20.14 -6.18
CA ALA A 42 -46.07 18.74 -6.44
C ALA A 42 -45.78 18.47 -7.92
N LYS A 43 -44.59 17.91 -8.19
CA LYS A 43 -44.20 17.46 -9.52
C LYS A 43 -44.97 16.17 -9.75
N ALA A 44 -45.94 16.22 -10.66
CA ALA A 44 -46.65 15.04 -11.13
C ALA A 44 -45.62 13.95 -11.44
N ARG A 45 -45.84 12.78 -10.83
CA ARG A 45 -45.06 11.57 -11.05
C ARG A 45 -45.16 11.23 -12.53
N ALA A 46 -44.13 11.60 -13.30
CA ALA A 46 -43.93 11.02 -14.61
C ALA A 46 -43.88 9.49 -14.42
N PRO A 47 -44.55 8.70 -15.28
CA PRO A 47 -44.48 7.24 -15.17
C PRO A 47 -43.01 6.85 -15.18
N ALA A 48 -42.63 5.95 -14.28
CA ALA A 48 -41.36 5.27 -14.38
C ALA A 48 -41.32 4.63 -15.77
N THR A 49 -40.51 5.20 -16.66
CA THR A 49 -40.15 4.54 -17.91
C THR A 49 -39.50 3.23 -17.50
N VAL A 50 -40.16 2.15 -17.89
CA VAL A 50 -39.79 0.77 -17.56
C VAL A 50 -38.41 0.54 -18.17
N ALA A 51 -37.42 0.26 -17.34
CA ALA A 51 -36.09 -0.15 -17.79
C ALA A 51 -36.21 -1.48 -18.57
N PRO A 52 -35.51 -1.64 -19.71
CA PRO A 52 -35.60 -2.84 -20.52
C PRO A 52 -34.98 -4.05 -19.83
N GLU A 53 -35.43 -5.20 -20.30
CA GLU A 53 -35.45 -6.52 -19.71
C GLU A 53 -34.07 -7.21 -19.66
N SER A 54 -33.24 -6.87 -18.69
CA SER A 54 -32.22 -7.80 -18.15
C SER A 54 -32.12 -7.69 -16.63
N VAL A 55 -33.26 -7.58 -15.95
CA VAL A 55 -33.32 -7.49 -14.48
C VAL A 55 -32.76 -8.80 -13.92
N VAL A 56 -31.49 -8.78 -13.54
CA VAL A 56 -30.87 -9.79 -12.68
C VAL A 56 -31.40 -9.51 -11.29
N GLU A 57 -32.17 -10.44 -10.75
CA GLU A 57 -32.68 -10.32 -9.40
C GLU A 57 -31.52 -10.34 -8.38
N PRO A 58 -31.64 -9.65 -7.24
CA PRO A 58 -30.54 -9.51 -6.27
C PRO A 58 -29.93 -10.84 -5.81
N ASN A 59 -30.73 -11.91 -5.74
CA ASN A 59 -30.31 -13.25 -5.35
C ASN A 59 -29.63 -14.06 -6.47
N GLU A 60 -29.83 -13.66 -7.73
CA GLU A 60 -29.29 -14.27 -8.94
C GLU A 60 -27.99 -13.61 -9.42
N GLY A 61 -27.59 -12.50 -8.79
CA GLY A 61 -26.37 -11.75 -9.07
C GLY A 61 -25.42 -11.73 -7.89
N ALA A 62 -24.12 -11.91 -8.14
CA ALA A 62 -23.09 -11.76 -7.11
C ALA A 62 -21.82 -11.05 -7.60
N PHE A 63 -21.22 -10.25 -6.73
CA PHE A 63 -19.81 -9.92 -6.82
C PHE A 63 -18.98 -11.09 -6.28
N ALA A 64 -17.94 -11.50 -7.01
CA ALA A 64 -17.09 -12.61 -6.63
C ALA A 64 -15.60 -12.26 -6.73
N THR A 65 -14.80 -12.86 -5.86
CA THR A 65 -13.34 -12.90 -5.97
C THR A 65 -12.84 -14.28 -5.54
N ILE A 66 -11.62 -14.66 -5.95
CA ILE A 66 -10.98 -15.89 -5.46
C ILE A 66 -9.92 -15.49 -4.43
N MET A 67 -9.93 -16.16 -3.28
CA MET A 67 -8.91 -15.98 -2.26
C MET A 67 -8.19 -17.30 -2.00
N TYR A 68 -6.86 -17.21 -1.86
CA TYR A 68 -5.99 -18.32 -1.50
C TYR A 68 -5.36 -18.06 -0.14
N ASP A 69 -5.29 -19.11 0.69
CA ASP A 69 -4.68 -19.08 2.02
C ASP A 69 -3.46 -20.02 2.06
N PHE A 70 -2.70 -20.06 3.16
CA PHE A 70 -1.54 -20.93 3.42
C PHE A 70 -0.27 -20.68 2.59
N GLY A 71 -0.31 -19.81 1.57
CA GLY A 71 0.86 -19.38 0.82
C GLY A 71 1.72 -18.32 1.51
N GLU A 72 2.91 -18.06 0.96
CA GLU A 72 3.81 -16.98 1.41
C GLU A 72 3.12 -15.61 1.44
N ASP A 73 2.30 -15.34 0.41
CA ASP A 73 1.57 -14.08 0.26
C ASP A 73 0.13 -14.12 0.84
N SER A 74 -0.23 -15.15 1.62
CA SER A 74 -1.59 -15.35 2.12
C SER A 74 -2.12 -14.19 2.96
N GLU A 75 -1.31 -13.63 3.86
CA GLU A 75 -1.69 -12.46 4.66
C GLU A 75 -1.97 -11.22 3.79
N ALA A 76 -1.18 -11.03 2.73
CA ALA A 76 -1.33 -9.92 1.80
C ALA A 76 -2.61 -10.09 0.94
N LEU A 77 -2.87 -11.30 0.44
CA LEU A 77 -4.08 -11.62 -0.32
C LEU A 77 -5.34 -11.51 0.54
N LEU A 78 -5.29 -11.96 1.79
CA LEU A 78 -6.39 -11.81 2.75
C LEU A 78 -6.69 -10.32 2.97
N LEU A 79 -5.66 -9.51 3.23
CA LEU A 79 -5.84 -8.07 3.43
C LEU A 79 -6.43 -7.37 2.18
N ALA A 80 -5.92 -7.70 0.99
CA ALA A 80 -6.44 -7.18 -0.26
C ALA A 80 -7.92 -7.57 -0.48
N THR A 81 -8.26 -8.83 -0.22
CA THR A 81 -9.63 -9.35 -0.33
C THR A 81 -10.58 -8.67 0.65
N ARG A 82 -10.15 -8.47 1.90
CA ARG A 82 -10.92 -7.75 2.92
C ARG A 82 -11.22 -6.31 2.51
N VAL A 83 -10.23 -5.60 1.97
CA VAL A 83 -10.43 -4.23 1.46
C VAL A 83 -11.38 -4.20 0.26
N LEU A 84 -11.21 -5.10 -0.70
CA LEU A 84 -12.13 -5.23 -1.84
C LEU A 84 -13.56 -5.45 -1.36
N MET A 85 -13.79 -6.47 -0.53
CA MET A 85 -15.13 -6.83 -0.05
C MET A 85 -15.76 -5.74 0.81
N ARG A 86 -14.94 -5.05 1.62
CA ARG A 86 -15.38 -3.87 2.37
C ARG A 86 -15.84 -2.75 1.42
N SER A 87 -15.08 -2.50 0.35
CA SER A 87 -15.44 -1.47 -0.64
C SER A 87 -16.73 -1.80 -1.41
N ILE A 88 -16.93 -3.07 -1.77
CA ILE A 88 -18.18 -3.54 -2.39
C ILE A 88 -19.35 -3.36 -1.44
N LYS A 89 -19.20 -3.74 -0.16
CA LYS A 89 -20.23 -3.54 0.87
C LYS A 89 -20.58 -2.07 1.05
N ASP A 90 -19.58 -1.21 1.21
CA ASP A 90 -19.75 0.23 1.43
C ASP A 90 -20.37 0.95 0.20
N SER A 91 -20.35 0.32 -0.97
CA SER A 91 -21.05 0.80 -2.17
C SER A 91 -22.58 0.70 -2.10
N ASN A 92 -23.12 0.03 -1.07
CA ASN A 92 -24.56 -0.27 -0.91
C ASN A 92 -25.16 -1.04 -2.09
N THR A 93 -24.40 -1.98 -2.65
CA THR A 93 -24.92 -2.91 -3.67
C THR A 93 -26.08 -3.73 -3.13
N LYS A 94 -27.09 -3.96 -3.98
CA LYS A 94 -28.17 -4.92 -3.70
C LYS A 94 -27.76 -6.37 -3.93
N TYR A 95 -26.67 -6.62 -4.67
CA TYR A 95 -26.24 -7.96 -5.07
C TYR A 95 -25.42 -8.66 -3.97
N ARG A 96 -25.34 -9.98 -4.09
CA ARG A 96 -24.61 -10.84 -3.16
C ARG A 96 -23.10 -10.57 -3.24
N ARG A 97 -22.38 -10.91 -2.18
CA ARG A 97 -20.91 -10.80 -2.10
C ARG A 97 -20.34 -12.16 -1.77
N MET A 98 -19.42 -12.65 -2.60
CA MET A 98 -18.88 -14.00 -2.51
C MET A 98 -17.35 -13.99 -2.54
N VAL A 99 -16.74 -14.79 -1.67
CA VAL A 99 -15.33 -15.16 -1.74
C VAL A 99 -15.26 -16.66 -2.04
N ILE A 100 -14.67 -16.98 -3.18
CA ILE A 100 -14.43 -18.35 -3.62
C ILE A 100 -13.08 -18.77 -3.04
N VAL A 101 -13.05 -19.92 -2.36
CA VAL A 101 -11.83 -20.47 -1.77
C VAL A 101 -11.60 -21.92 -2.21
N PRO A 102 -10.34 -22.38 -2.28
CA PRO A 102 -10.02 -23.78 -2.47
C PRO A 102 -10.67 -24.70 -1.41
N GLN A 103 -11.08 -25.90 -1.81
CA GLN A 103 -11.69 -26.89 -0.93
C GLN A 103 -10.71 -27.39 0.15
N ASP A 104 -9.43 -27.44 -0.19
CA ASP A 104 -8.31 -27.87 0.65
C ASP A 104 -7.90 -26.82 1.69
N GLY A 105 -8.48 -25.61 1.68
CA GLY A 105 -8.67 -24.89 2.92
C GLY A 105 -8.71 -23.36 2.88
N LEU A 106 -9.20 -22.86 4.02
CA LEU A 106 -9.19 -21.47 4.46
C LEU A 106 -8.91 -21.50 5.97
N GLN A 107 -7.95 -20.73 6.49
CA GLN A 107 -7.68 -20.71 7.92
C GLN A 107 -8.90 -20.18 8.70
N GLU A 108 -9.15 -20.73 9.88
CA GLU A 108 -10.26 -20.28 10.73
C GLU A 108 -10.13 -18.80 11.12
N SER A 109 -8.89 -18.31 11.31
CA SER A 109 -8.59 -16.90 11.54
C SER A 109 -9.00 -16.03 10.35
N SER A 110 -8.67 -16.44 9.13
CA SER A 110 -9.02 -15.76 7.88
C SER A 110 -10.53 -15.73 7.67
N GLU A 111 -11.21 -16.85 7.88
CA GLU A 111 -12.67 -16.95 7.82
C GLU A 111 -13.35 -16.03 8.83
N ARG A 112 -12.85 -16.03 10.08
CA ARG A 112 -13.36 -15.16 11.15
C ARG A 112 -13.12 -13.68 10.83
N ALA A 113 -12.00 -13.33 10.23
CA ALA A 113 -11.71 -11.95 9.81
C ALA A 113 -12.67 -11.48 8.71
N LEU A 114 -12.85 -12.29 7.66
CA LEU A 114 -13.79 -12.01 6.56
C LEU A 114 -15.23 -11.84 7.06
N LYS A 115 -15.71 -12.78 7.88
CA LYS A 115 -17.05 -12.72 8.49
C LYS A 115 -17.20 -11.61 9.53
N GLY A 116 -16.12 -11.24 10.21
CA GLY A 116 -16.10 -10.10 11.14
C GLY A 116 -16.27 -8.77 10.43
N ASP A 117 -15.67 -8.61 9.24
CA ASP A 117 -15.83 -7.40 8.42
C ASP A 117 -17.21 -7.34 7.73
N ASP A 118 -17.72 -8.49 7.27
CA ASP A 118 -19.05 -8.61 6.69
C ASP A 118 -19.76 -9.95 7.01
N PRO A 119 -20.76 -9.96 7.92
CA PRO A 119 -21.50 -11.17 8.27
C PRO A 119 -22.22 -11.83 7.09
N ASP A 120 -22.70 -11.01 6.14
CA ASP A 120 -23.45 -11.44 4.96
C ASP A 120 -22.55 -11.96 3.84
N LEU A 121 -21.22 -11.85 3.97
CA LEU A 121 -20.28 -12.30 2.95
C LEU A 121 -20.29 -13.82 2.83
N GLU A 122 -20.54 -14.33 1.64
CA GLU A 122 -20.59 -15.78 1.41
C GLU A 122 -19.21 -16.33 1.11
N ILE A 123 -18.86 -17.45 1.75
CA ILE A 123 -17.60 -18.15 1.52
C ILE A 123 -17.92 -19.45 0.79
N VAL A 124 -17.57 -19.52 -0.48
CA VAL A 124 -17.88 -20.65 -1.37
C VAL A 124 -16.64 -21.51 -1.52
N ARG A 125 -16.67 -22.72 -0.96
CA ARG A 125 -15.56 -23.68 -1.03
C ARG A 125 -15.71 -24.52 -2.29
N THR A 126 -14.78 -24.42 -3.21
CA THR A 126 -14.85 -25.03 -4.54
C THR A 126 -13.63 -25.92 -4.82
N ASN A 127 -13.77 -26.87 -5.73
CA ASN A 127 -12.69 -27.78 -6.11
C ASN A 127 -11.71 -27.10 -7.11
N ILE A 128 -11.01 -26.08 -6.61
CA ILE A 128 -9.92 -25.40 -7.33
C ILE A 128 -8.59 -25.65 -6.60
N PRO A 129 -7.47 -25.79 -7.32
CA PRO A 129 -6.17 -25.94 -6.69
C PRO A 129 -5.72 -24.64 -6.02
N ASN A 130 -5.06 -24.74 -4.86
CA ASN A 130 -4.38 -23.61 -4.25
C ASN A 130 -3.05 -23.32 -4.94
N VAL A 131 -3.07 -22.40 -5.91
CA VAL A 131 -1.91 -22.14 -6.79
C VAL A 131 -0.76 -21.41 -6.06
N PHE A 132 -1.07 -20.60 -5.05
CA PHE A 132 -0.08 -19.80 -4.30
C PHE A 132 0.46 -20.50 -3.04
N ALA A 133 0.12 -21.77 -2.81
CA ALA A 133 0.56 -22.50 -1.62
C ALA A 133 2.10 -22.64 -1.53
N HIS A 134 2.77 -22.77 -2.66
CA HIS A 134 4.22 -23.03 -2.74
C HIS A 134 4.97 -22.09 -3.69
N MET A 135 4.26 -21.18 -4.35
CA MET A 135 4.82 -20.25 -5.33
C MET A 135 4.32 -18.83 -5.04
N PRO A 136 5.18 -17.81 -5.18
CA PRO A 136 4.81 -16.43 -4.88
C PRO A 136 3.88 -15.85 -5.95
N LEU A 137 3.20 -14.76 -5.60
CA LEU A 137 2.35 -13.97 -6.52
C LEU A 137 3.12 -13.45 -7.75
N THR A 138 4.44 -13.30 -7.64
CA THR A 138 5.30 -12.81 -8.71
C THR A 138 5.54 -13.84 -9.81
N ASP A 139 5.16 -15.11 -9.60
CA ASP A 139 5.38 -16.17 -10.57
C ASP A 139 4.29 -16.18 -11.67
N HIS A 140 4.71 -16.08 -12.93
CA HIS A 140 3.82 -16.02 -14.08
C HIS A 140 2.98 -17.29 -14.28
N ARG A 141 3.51 -18.48 -13.92
CA ARG A 141 2.76 -19.73 -14.07
C ARG A 141 1.64 -19.78 -13.05
N THR A 142 1.92 -19.36 -11.83
CA THR A 142 0.92 -19.28 -10.78
C THR A 142 -0.19 -18.29 -11.14
N GLN A 143 0.16 -17.15 -11.75
CA GLN A 143 -0.83 -16.21 -12.27
C GLN A 143 -1.68 -16.80 -13.40
N LEU A 144 -1.09 -17.53 -14.36
CA LEU A 144 -1.85 -18.25 -15.39
C LEU A 144 -2.81 -19.28 -14.79
N LEU A 145 -2.34 -20.06 -13.82
CA LEU A 145 -3.18 -21.04 -13.13
C LEU A 145 -4.30 -20.35 -12.32
N HIS A 146 -4.03 -19.19 -11.72
CA HIS A 146 -5.07 -18.37 -11.09
C HIS A 146 -6.12 -17.91 -12.11
N MET A 147 -5.72 -17.45 -13.31
CA MET A 147 -6.66 -17.13 -14.38
C MET A 147 -7.51 -18.34 -14.77
N ARG A 148 -6.90 -19.52 -14.86
CA ARG A 148 -7.59 -20.79 -15.13
C ARG A 148 -8.58 -21.17 -14.04
N ASN A 149 -8.25 -20.94 -12.77
CA ASN A 149 -9.17 -21.18 -11.66
C ASN A 149 -10.47 -20.36 -11.76
N LYS A 150 -10.49 -19.23 -12.50
CA LYS A 150 -11.73 -18.45 -12.73
C LYS A 150 -12.78 -19.24 -13.53
N LEU A 151 -12.40 -20.30 -14.25
CA LEU A 151 -13.34 -21.21 -14.91
C LEU A 151 -14.35 -21.85 -13.93
N VAL A 152 -14.01 -21.91 -12.64
CA VAL A 152 -14.91 -22.35 -11.57
C VAL A 152 -16.24 -21.61 -11.54
N ILE A 153 -16.29 -20.36 -12.04
CA ILE A 153 -17.52 -19.56 -12.11
C ILE A 153 -18.57 -20.23 -13.00
N TRP A 154 -18.13 -20.88 -14.09
CA TRP A 154 -19.00 -21.66 -14.97
C TRP A 154 -19.16 -23.11 -14.51
N ASP A 155 -18.12 -23.69 -13.92
CA ASP A 155 -18.06 -25.15 -13.66
C ASP A 155 -18.65 -25.57 -12.30
N ASP A 156 -18.59 -24.70 -11.28
CA ASP A 156 -19.09 -25.05 -9.94
C ASP A 156 -20.62 -24.95 -9.87
N PRO A 157 -21.35 -25.98 -9.40
CA PRO A 157 -22.81 -25.98 -9.37
C PRO A 157 -23.44 -24.87 -8.51
N GLN A 158 -22.75 -24.41 -7.47
CA GLN A 158 -23.29 -23.34 -6.61
C GLN A 158 -23.20 -21.99 -7.31
N ILE A 159 -22.09 -21.74 -7.99
CA ILE A 159 -21.84 -20.45 -8.67
C ILE A 159 -22.56 -20.41 -10.01
N SER A 160 -22.59 -21.51 -10.76
CA SER A 160 -23.23 -21.60 -12.07
C SER A 160 -24.76 -21.52 -12.03
N SER A 161 -25.36 -21.65 -10.85
CA SER A 161 -26.78 -21.38 -10.62
C SER A 161 -27.16 -19.89 -10.68
N LEU A 162 -26.17 -18.99 -10.62
CA LEU A 162 -26.37 -17.55 -10.73
C LEU A 162 -26.58 -17.14 -12.19
N LYS A 163 -27.40 -16.10 -12.39
CA LYS A 163 -27.61 -15.49 -13.71
C LYS A 163 -26.43 -14.60 -14.10
N ARG A 164 -25.76 -13.98 -13.12
CA ARG A 164 -24.66 -13.04 -13.36
C ARG A 164 -23.65 -13.02 -12.23
N VAL A 165 -22.37 -13.07 -12.61
CA VAL A 165 -21.25 -12.92 -11.68
C VAL A 165 -20.36 -11.77 -12.14
N VAL A 166 -20.14 -10.80 -11.27
CA VAL A 166 -19.15 -9.73 -11.48
C VAL A 166 -17.89 -10.12 -10.72
N TYR A 167 -16.91 -10.62 -11.44
CA TYR A 167 -15.63 -11.02 -10.89
C TYR A 167 -14.69 -9.84 -10.75
N LEU A 168 -14.12 -9.67 -9.56
CA LEU A 168 -13.14 -8.63 -9.24
C LEU A 168 -11.88 -9.23 -8.63
N ASP A 169 -10.72 -8.96 -9.23
CA ASP A 169 -9.43 -9.26 -8.59
C ASP A 169 -9.26 -8.42 -7.29
N PRO A 170 -8.55 -8.90 -6.26
CA PRO A 170 -8.28 -8.17 -5.01
C PRO A 170 -7.54 -6.82 -5.17
N GLU A 171 -7.07 -6.54 -6.38
CA GLU A 171 -6.38 -5.30 -6.78
C GLU A 171 -7.33 -4.19 -7.21
N ASN A 172 -8.64 -4.41 -7.11
CA ASN A 172 -9.65 -3.41 -7.42
C ASN A 172 -10.19 -2.77 -6.15
N LEU A 173 -10.65 -1.53 -6.29
CA LEU A 173 -11.31 -0.78 -5.23
C LEU A 173 -12.60 -0.18 -5.76
N VAL A 174 -13.72 -0.58 -5.17
CA VAL A 174 -15.04 -0.04 -5.52
C VAL A 174 -15.23 1.32 -4.83
N LEU A 175 -15.42 2.37 -5.61
CA LEU A 175 -15.56 3.74 -5.13
C LEU A 175 -17.02 4.15 -4.97
N ARG A 176 -17.93 3.54 -5.73
CA ARG A 176 -19.38 3.80 -5.74
C ARG A 176 -20.13 2.56 -6.23
N ASN A 177 -21.43 2.57 -6.02
CA ASN A 177 -22.31 1.52 -6.55
C ASN A 177 -22.11 1.38 -8.06
N LEU A 178 -21.97 0.13 -8.51
CA LEU A 178 -21.77 -0.28 -9.90
C LEU A 178 -22.76 -1.38 -10.31
N ASP A 179 -23.93 -1.41 -9.66
CA ASP A 179 -24.96 -2.43 -9.88
C ASP A 179 -25.46 -2.45 -11.32
N GLU A 180 -25.34 -1.35 -12.06
CA GLU A 180 -25.68 -1.27 -13.47
C GLU A 180 -24.88 -2.25 -14.34
N ILE A 181 -23.70 -2.67 -13.91
CA ILE A 181 -22.84 -3.58 -14.68
C ILE A 181 -23.43 -4.99 -14.79
N PHE A 182 -24.38 -5.35 -13.90
CA PHE A 182 -25.11 -6.61 -13.96
C PHE A 182 -26.04 -6.71 -15.17
N ALA A 183 -26.38 -5.57 -15.80
CA ALA A 183 -27.13 -5.53 -17.04
C ALA A 183 -26.28 -5.82 -18.28
N CYS A 184 -24.94 -5.89 -18.13
CA CYS A 184 -24.06 -6.25 -19.23
C CYS A 184 -24.34 -7.69 -19.70
N HIS A 185 -24.09 -7.98 -20.97
CA HIS A 185 -24.43 -9.24 -21.65
C HIS A 185 -23.60 -10.44 -21.13
N GLN A 186 -23.48 -11.50 -21.93
CA GLN A 186 -23.00 -12.79 -21.46
C GLN A 186 -21.53 -12.76 -21.00
N PHE A 187 -20.68 -11.97 -21.65
CA PHE A 187 -19.29 -11.82 -21.21
C PHE A 187 -18.77 -10.41 -21.47
N CYS A 188 -18.47 -9.68 -20.40
CA CYS A 188 -17.96 -8.33 -20.51
C CYS A 188 -16.62 -8.16 -19.81
N ALA A 189 -15.73 -7.43 -20.48
CA ALA A 189 -14.41 -7.11 -19.96
C ALA A 189 -14.07 -5.65 -20.31
N VAL A 190 -13.19 -5.07 -19.51
CA VAL A 190 -12.74 -3.68 -19.65
C VAL A 190 -11.40 -3.62 -20.36
N ASP A 191 -11.29 -2.71 -21.33
CA ASP A 191 -9.99 -2.27 -21.83
C ASP A 191 -9.39 -1.33 -20.78
N ASN A 192 -8.20 -1.68 -20.27
CA ASN A 192 -7.52 -0.94 -19.23
C ASN A 192 -6.59 0.17 -19.76
N GLY A 193 -6.80 0.64 -21.00
CA GLY A 193 -6.16 1.85 -21.55
C GLY A 193 -4.82 1.61 -22.23
N GLN A 194 -4.47 0.35 -22.47
CA GLN A 194 -3.41 -0.02 -23.40
C GLN A 194 -4.09 -0.74 -24.56
N SER A 195 -4.23 -0.04 -25.68
CA SER A 195 -4.69 -0.63 -26.94
C SER A 195 -3.96 -1.96 -27.13
N VAL A 196 -4.71 -3.05 -27.34
CA VAL A 196 -4.24 -4.44 -27.54
C VAL A 196 -4.34 -5.39 -26.33
N VAL A 197 -4.83 -4.98 -25.14
CA VAL A 197 -5.06 -5.92 -24.02
C VAL A 197 -6.31 -5.67 -23.17
N TYR A 198 -7.09 -6.74 -22.91
CA TYR A 198 -8.20 -6.72 -21.97
C TYR A 198 -7.77 -7.14 -20.56
N SER A 199 -8.35 -6.49 -19.55
CA SER A 199 -8.09 -6.76 -18.15
C SER A 199 -8.88 -7.97 -17.67
N ASN A 200 -8.17 -8.95 -17.10
CA ASN A 200 -8.80 -10.04 -16.34
C ASN A 200 -9.19 -9.60 -14.90
N GLY A 201 -9.12 -8.30 -14.60
CA GLY A 201 -9.36 -7.76 -13.26
C GLY A 201 -10.81 -7.46 -12.96
N LEU A 202 -11.60 -7.19 -13.99
CA LEU A 202 -13.05 -6.98 -13.93
C LEU A 202 -13.66 -7.76 -15.08
N LEU A 203 -14.43 -8.80 -14.75
CA LEU A 203 -15.19 -9.58 -15.70
C LEU A 203 -16.66 -9.63 -15.28
N VAL A 204 -17.57 -9.47 -16.24
CA VAL A 204 -18.99 -9.75 -16.04
C VAL A 204 -19.30 -11.02 -16.79
N ILE A 205 -19.82 -12.03 -16.08
CA ILE A 205 -19.94 -13.39 -16.58
C ILE A 205 -21.38 -13.87 -16.42
N SER A 206 -21.94 -14.38 -17.51
CA SER A 206 -23.07 -15.32 -17.55
C SER A 206 -22.54 -16.74 -17.33
N PRO A 207 -22.78 -17.37 -16.17
CA PRO A 207 -22.35 -18.75 -15.97
C PRO A 207 -23.06 -19.75 -16.90
N ASP A 208 -24.23 -19.39 -17.44
CA ASP A 208 -25.00 -20.18 -18.40
C ASP A 208 -24.45 -20.13 -19.83
N SER A 209 -23.58 -19.16 -20.15
CA SER A 209 -22.98 -19.02 -21.48
C SER A 209 -21.79 -19.95 -21.66
N ILE A 210 -22.04 -21.10 -22.28
CA ILE A 210 -21.00 -22.05 -22.69
C ILE A 210 -20.05 -21.41 -23.72
N VAL A 211 -20.54 -20.50 -24.56
CA VAL A 211 -19.72 -19.80 -25.56
C VAL A 211 -18.70 -18.90 -24.86
N ALA A 212 -19.12 -18.11 -23.87
CA ALA A 212 -18.23 -17.30 -23.06
C ALA A 212 -17.19 -18.14 -22.31
N ARG A 213 -17.64 -19.26 -21.71
CA ARG A 213 -16.77 -20.21 -21.02
C ARG A 213 -15.66 -20.75 -21.94
N ASN A 214 -16.03 -21.21 -23.13
CA ASN A 214 -15.09 -21.78 -24.10
C ASN A 214 -14.14 -20.72 -24.62
N LEU A 215 -14.62 -19.51 -24.94
CA LEU A 215 -13.77 -18.39 -25.34
C LEU A 215 -12.72 -18.06 -24.28
N TYR A 216 -13.12 -18.00 -23.01
CA TYR A 216 -12.20 -17.74 -21.90
C TYR A 216 -11.19 -18.90 -21.71
N SER A 217 -11.66 -20.14 -21.80
CA SER A 217 -10.80 -21.34 -21.73
C SER A 217 -9.77 -21.37 -22.86
N ASP A 218 -10.20 -21.16 -24.10
CA ASP A 218 -9.34 -21.17 -25.28
C ASP A 218 -8.30 -20.05 -25.23
N ALA A 219 -8.68 -18.86 -24.74
CA ALA A 219 -7.74 -17.77 -24.53
C ALA A 219 -6.63 -18.17 -23.53
N ILE A 220 -6.97 -18.87 -22.44
CA ILE A 220 -5.99 -19.34 -21.45
C ILE A 220 -5.14 -20.48 -22.00
N ASP A 221 -5.77 -21.50 -22.58
CA ASP A 221 -5.08 -22.67 -23.11
C ASP A 221 -4.13 -22.29 -24.24
N GLY A 222 -4.52 -21.31 -25.08
CA GLY A 222 -3.65 -20.68 -26.06
C GLY A 222 -2.36 -20.14 -25.44
N PHE A 223 -2.42 -19.42 -24.31
CA PHE A 223 -1.24 -18.96 -23.58
C PHE A 223 -0.43 -20.10 -22.96
N MET A 224 -1.09 -21.12 -22.42
CA MET A 224 -0.41 -22.26 -21.80
C MET A 224 0.38 -23.08 -22.83
N ILE A 225 -0.11 -23.17 -24.07
CA ILE A 225 0.53 -23.92 -25.17
C ILE A 225 1.62 -23.08 -25.86
N THR A 226 1.33 -21.81 -26.17
CA THR A 226 2.24 -20.92 -26.93
C THR A 226 3.21 -20.15 -26.05
N GLY A 227 3.15 -20.33 -24.73
CA GLY A 227 3.90 -19.61 -23.70
C GLY A 227 5.41 -19.86 -23.71
N ARG A 228 6.08 -19.61 -24.84
CA ARG A 228 7.50 -19.27 -24.96
C ARG A 228 7.73 -17.95 -25.70
N GLU A 229 6.74 -17.38 -26.39
CA GLU A 229 6.91 -16.18 -27.24
C GLU A 229 6.18 -14.92 -26.75
N TYR A 230 5.25 -15.02 -25.78
CA TYR A 230 4.48 -13.87 -25.27
C TYR A 230 5.08 -13.23 -24.01
N ASN A 231 4.90 -11.91 -23.87
CA ASN A 231 5.40 -11.09 -22.77
C ASN A 231 4.73 -11.47 -21.41
N TYR A 232 5.36 -12.36 -20.64
CA TYR A 232 4.90 -12.81 -19.32
C TYR A 232 4.63 -11.69 -18.31
N ILE A 233 5.22 -10.50 -18.51
CA ILE A 233 4.97 -9.34 -17.66
C ILE A 233 3.50 -8.92 -17.75
N GLY A 234 2.88 -8.99 -18.93
CA GLY A 234 1.47 -8.65 -19.11
C GLY A 234 0.53 -9.64 -18.40
N ILE A 235 0.90 -10.92 -18.36
CA ILE A 235 0.16 -11.97 -17.64
C ILE A 235 0.24 -11.73 -16.12
N ILE A 236 1.42 -11.39 -15.58
CA ILE A 236 1.58 -11.04 -14.15
C ILE A 236 0.80 -9.76 -13.81
N GLN A 237 0.62 -8.86 -14.78
CA GLN A 237 -0.22 -7.67 -14.66
C GLN A 237 -1.71 -7.95 -14.93
N GLY A 238 -2.05 -9.20 -15.28
CA GLY A 238 -3.41 -9.68 -15.40
C GLY A 238 -4.11 -9.34 -16.71
N PHE A 239 -3.37 -9.27 -17.82
CA PHE A 239 -3.90 -9.12 -19.18
C PHE A 239 -4.12 -10.45 -19.89
N MET A 240 -5.09 -10.44 -20.79
CA MET A 240 -5.38 -11.57 -21.68
C MET A 240 -5.39 -11.13 -23.14
N PRO A 241 -4.22 -11.09 -23.81
CA PRO A 241 -4.17 -10.77 -25.24
C PRO A 241 -5.02 -11.72 -26.11
N GLY A 242 -5.23 -12.98 -25.71
CA GLY A 242 -6.07 -13.95 -26.44
C GLY A 242 -7.56 -13.59 -26.46
N LEU A 243 -8.01 -12.66 -25.60
CA LEU A 243 -9.36 -12.11 -25.67
C LEU A 243 -9.45 -10.90 -26.60
N PHE A 244 -8.32 -10.30 -27.01
CA PHE A 244 -8.31 -9.05 -27.75
C PHE A 244 -9.13 -9.13 -29.04
N GLU A 245 -8.90 -10.16 -29.86
CA GLU A 245 -9.58 -10.36 -31.14
C GLU A 245 -11.11 -10.47 -30.96
N ALA A 246 -11.56 -11.17 -29.91
CA ALA A 246 -12.99 -11.32 -29.64
C ALA A 246 -13.65 -10.01 -29.19
N PHE A 247 -12.95 -9.20 -28.39
CA PHE A 247 -13.54 -7.97 -27.85
C PHE A 247 -13.34 -6.74 -28.74
N GLU A 248 -12.32 -6.67 -29.59
CA GLU A 248 -12.02 -5.50 -30.44
C GLU A 248 -13.22 -5.09 -31.31
N GLU A 249 -13.88 -6.06 -31.94
CA GLU A 249 -15.04 -5.86 -32.80
C GLU A 249 -16.38 -5.83 -32.03
N SER A 250 -16.35 -6.13 -30.72
CA SER A 250 -17.57 -6.26 -29.94
C SER A 250 -18.21 -4.91 -29.56
N PRO A 251 -19.54 -4.83 -29.46
CA PRO A 251 -20.24 -3.61 -29.07
C PRO A 251 -19.81 -3.12 -27.69
N LEU A 252 -19.80 -1.79 -27.52
CA LEU A 252 -19.51 -1.14 -26.24
C LEU A 252 -20.78 -1.14 -25.39
N PHE A 253 -20.68 -1.57 -24.14
CA PHE A 253 -21.77 -1.56 -23.19
C PHE A 253 -22.09 -0.11 -22.77
N PHE A 254 -23.32 0.31 -23.05
CA PHE A 254 -23.89 1.56 -22.56
C PHE A 254 -25.22 1.29 -21.86
N LEU A 255 -25.38 1.89 -20.68
CA LEU A 255 -26.64 1.84 -19.96
C LEU A 255 -27.64 2.76 -20.66
N GLY A 256 -28.49 2.18 -21.51
CA GLY A 256 -29.51 2.92 -22.27
C GLY A 256 -29.29 2.95 -23.78
N TRP A 257 -28.86 1.84 -24.40
CA TRP A 257 -29.11 1.67 -25.84
C TRP A 257 -30.61 1.36 -26.05
N ASP A 258 -31.44 2.37 -25.81
CA ASP A 258 -32.59 2.55 -26.68
C ASP A 258 -31.98 3.10 -27.97
N GLY A 259 -32.32 2.52 -29.13
CA GLY A 259 -32.08 3.21 -30.40
C GLY A 259 -32.68 4.60 -30.25
N ASP A 260 -31.82 5.62 -30.20
CA ASP A 260 -32.24 6.97 -29.86
C ASP A 260 -33.05 7.50 -31.06
N ASP A 261 -34.36 7.26 -31.00
CA ASP A 261 -35.41 7.82 -31.84
C ASP A 261 -35.66 9.29 -31.44
N ASN A 262 -34.57 10.03 -31.23
CA ASN A 262 -34.55 11.45 -30.98
C ASN A 262 -33.78 12.08 -32.14
N GLY A 263 -34.53 12.47 -33.16
CA GLY A 263 -34.02 13.07 -34.40
C GLY A 263 -33.08 14.25 -34.17
N GLU A 264 -31.78 13.97 -34.11
CA GLU A 264 -30.79 14.86 -34.69
C GLU A 264 -30.73 14.54 -36.18
N GLU A 265 -31.30 15.47 -36.94
CA GLU A 265 -31.27 15.60 -38.39
C GLU A 265 -29.81 15.53 -38.87
N SER A 266 -29.34 14.31 -39.18
CA SER A 266 -28.10 14.10 -39.91
C SER A 266 -28.39 14.34 -41.39
N ASP A 267 -28.13 15.55 -41.86
CA ASP A 267 -28.10 15.88 -43.27
C ASP A 267 -27.08 15.00 -44.01
N GLY A 268 -27.60 14.06 -44.82
CA GLY A 268 -26.94 13.56 -46.03
C GLY A 268 -26.29 12.19 -45.94
N ALA A 269 -27.01 11.14 -46.33
CA ALA A 269 -26.85 10.47 -47.63
C ALA A 269 -27.79 9.25 -47.67
N ASP A 270 -28.77 9.35 -48.56
CA ASP A 270 -29.66 8.29 -49.00
C ASP A 270 -28.82 7.18 -49.66
N ASP A 271 -28.92 5.96 -49.14
CA ASP A 271 -28.95 4.72 -49.92
C ASP A 271 -29.54 3.63 -49.02
N GLY A 272 -30.75 3.20 -49.39
CA GLY A 272 -31.55 2.25 -48.63
C GLY A 272 -30.97 0.85 -48.57
N ASP A 273 -31.14 0.22 -47.41
CA ASP A 273 -31.45 -1.19 -47.31
C ASP A 273 -32.18 -1.43 -45.99
N ASP A 274 -33.18 -2.31 -46.00
CA ASP A 274 -34.04 -2.64 -44.87
C ASP A 274 -33.22 -3.22 -43.70
N ALA A 275 -32.82 -2.36 -42.75
CA ALA A 275 -32.21 -2.79 -41.50
C ALA A 275 -33.30 -3.28 -40.53
N VAL A 276 -33.62 -4.57 -40.65
CA VAL A 276 -34.31 -5.34 -39.60
C VAL A 276 -33.57 -5.11 -38.28
N ASP A 277 -34.30 -4.75 -37.22
CA ASP A 277 -33.79 -4.59 -35.86
C ASP A 277 -32.82 -5.73 -35.51
N ALA A 278 -31.52 -5.43 -35.52
CA ALA A 278 -30.49 -6.39 -35.16
C ALA A 278 -30.60 -6.60 -33.65
N VAL A 279 -31.32 -7.64 -33.25
CA VAL A 279 -31.21 -8.23 -31.91
C VAL A 279 -29.72 -8.41 -31.65
N ASP A 280 -29.18 -7.74 -30.64
CA ASP A 280 -27.75 -7.80 -30.31
C ASP A 280 -27.37 -9.24 -29.90
N VAL A 281 -26.90 -10.02 -30.89
CA VAL A 281 -26.51 -11.43 -30.73
C VAL A 281 -25.07 -11.55 -30.20
N SER A 282 -24.39 -10.42 -29.90
CA SER A 282 -23.00 -10.51 -29.44
C SER A 282 -22.92 -11.18 -28.07
N VAL A 283 -22.10 -12.22 -27.98
CA VAL A 283 -21.78 -12.92 -26.72
C VAL A 283 -20.91 -12.04 -25.82
N VAL A 284 -20.07 -11.21 -26.45
CA VAL A 284 -19.07 -10.37 -25.80
C VAL A 284 -19.41 -8.90 -25.93
N HIS A 285 -19.16 -8.13 -24.87
CA HIS A 285 -19.32 -6.67 -24.88
C HIS A 285 -18.14 -5.99 -24.19
N ARG A 286 -17.68 -4.88 -24.74
CA ARG A 286 -16.65 -4.06 -24.09
C ARG A 286 -17.28 -3.25 -22.98
N LEU A 287 -16.63 -3.21 -21.82
CA LEU A 287 -16.92 -2.19 -20.83
C LEU A 287 -16.12 -0.92 -21.17
N PRO A 288 -16.75 0.27 -21.08
CA PRO A 288 -16.02 1.53 -21.17
C PRO A 288 -14.85 1.58 -20.19
N PHE A 289 -13.74 2.17 -20.65
CA PHE A 289 -12.48 2.29 -19.89
C PHE A 289 -12.68 2.81 -18.45
N TYR A 290 -13.60 3.75 -18.24
CA TYR A 290 -13.85 4.31 -16.91
C TYR A 290 -14.42 3.28 -15.90
N TYR A 291 -14.96 2.13 -16.33
CA TYR A 291 -15.45 1.11 -15.41
C TYR A 291 -14.35 0.45 -14.58
N SER A 292 -13.08 0.55 -14.99
CA SER A 292 -11.93 0.09 -14.21
C SER A 292 -10.72 0.96 -14.51
N ILE A 293 -10.75 2.21 -14.05
CA ILE A 293 -9.66 3.11 -14.35
C ILE A 293 -8.38 2.65 -13.64
N ASN A 294 -7.27 2.59 -14.38
CA ASN A 294 -6.02 2.25 -13.75
C ASN A 294 -5.42 3.43 -12.98
N HIS A 295 -4.96 3.20 -11.75
CA HIS A 295 -4.31 4.25 -10.95
C HIS A 295 -3.08 4.90 -11.62
N MET A 296 -2.41 4.22 -12.57
CA MET A 296 -1.23 4.76 -13.23
C MET A 296 -1.53 6.01 -14.07
N VAL A 297 -2.74 6.10 -14.64
CA VAL A 297 -3.11 7.21 -15.52
C VAL A 297 -3.23 8.54 -14.77
N PHE A 298 -3.43 8.50 -13.45
CA PHE A 298 -3.36 9.68 -12.59
C PHE A 298 -1.99 10.36 -12.70
N TYR A 299 -0.90 9.59 -12.76
CA TYR A 299 0.46 10.13 -12.70
C TYR A 299 0.94 10.77 -14.01
N GLU A 300 0.17 10.67 -15.09
CA GLU A 300 0.49 11.34 -16.36
C GLU A 300 0.39 12.86 -16.25
N ARG A 301 -0.64 13.36 -15.56
CA ARG A 301 -0.83 14.78 -15.27
C ARG A 301 -0.90 15.11 -13.78
N MET A 302 -0.75 14.09 -12.95
CA MET A 302 -0.90 14.17 -11.50
C MET A 302 -2.29 14.71 -11.09
N ASN A 303 -3.30 14.40 -11.91
CA ASN A 303 -4.71 14.71 -11.73
C ASN A 303 -5.55 13.75 -12.58
N TRP A 304 -6.87 13.81 -12.42
CA TRP A 304 -7.79 12.95 -13.19
C TRP A 304 -8.41 13.63 -14.41
N ASP A 305 -8.04 14.89 -14.70
CA ASP A 305 -8.75 15.76 -15.66
C ASP A 305 -8.85 15.17 -17.07
N LEU A 306 -7.85 14.38 -17.50
CA LEU A 306 -7.84 13.72 -18.81
C LEU A 306 -8.94 12.66 -18.97
N TYR A 307 -9.44 12.10 -17.87
CA TYR A 307 -10.32 10.93 -17.86
C TYR A 307 -11.68 11.21 -17.23
N ILE A 308 -11.97 12.48 -16.88
CA ILE A 308 -13.29 12.89 -16.41
C ILE A 308 -14.24 12.97 -17.62
N CYS A 309 -15.21 12.05 -17.66
CA CYS A 309 -16.28 12.08 -18.64
C CYS A 309 -17.24 13.27 -18.38
N LYS A 310 -17.83 13.85 -19.43
CA LYS A 310 -18.83 14.95 -19.30
C LYS A 310 -20.14 14.50 -18.65
N ASP A 311 -20.40 13.19 -18.58
CA ASP A 311 -21.63 12.66 -18.01
C ASP A 311 -21.75 12.95 -16.51
N LYS A 312 -22.81 13.70 -16.17
CA LYS A 312 -23.06 14.23 -14.82
C LYS A 312 -23.20 13.16 -13.74
N ASN A 313 -23.48 11.91 -14.07
CA ASN A 313 -23.55 10.81 -13.10
C ASN A 313 -22.22 10.06 -12.97
N LEU A 314 -21.43 10.01 -14.04
CA LEU A 314 -20.12 9.34 -14.08
C LEU A 314 -18.97 10.26 -13.63
N ALA A 315 -19.19 11.58 -13.66
CA ALA A 315 -18.28 12.62 -13.17
C ALA A 315 -18.50 12.98 -11.69
N LYS A 316 -19.49 12.38 -11.01
CA LYS A 316 -19.73 12.61 -9.58
C LYS A 316 -18.68 11.85 -8.76
N GLY A 317 -17.53 12.48 -8.54
CA GLY A 317 -16.46 11.95 -7.70
C GLY A 317 -15.14 12.66 -7.96
N GLU A 318 -14.21 12.56 -7.01
CA GLU A 318 -12.83 13.02 -7.22
C GLU A 318 -12.07 12.14 -8.23
N ILE A 319 -12.47 10.87 -8.35
CA ILE A 319 -11.90 9.88 -9.27
C ILE A 319 -12.96 9.53 -10.33
N PRO A 320 -12.60 9.49 -11.62
CA PRO A 320 -13.49 9.07 -12.68
C PRO A 320 -13.77 7.57 -12.58
N GLY A 321 -14.99 7.17 -12.90
CA GLY A 321 -15.36 5.76 -12.86
C GLY A 321 -15.80 5.23 -11.48
N PRO A 322 -16.48 4.07 -11.44
CA PRO A 322 -16.94 3.46 -10.21
C PRO A 322 -15.92 2.57 -9.51
N LEU A 323 -14.86 2.19 -10.22
CA LEU A 323 -13.84 1.27 -9.73
C LEU A 323 -12.45 1.76 -10.13
N LEU A 324 -11.53 1.64 -9.19
CA LEU A 324 -10.12 1.98 -9.34
C LEU A 324 -9.27 0.71 -9.27
N SER A 325 -8.39 0.52 -10.27
CA SER A 325 -7.55 -0.66 -10.40
C SER A 325 -6.07 -0.40 -10.12
N TYR A 326 -5.44 -1.29 -9.33
CA TYR A 326 -4.03 -1.23 -8.94
C TYR A 326 -3.12 -2.23 -9.69
N LYS A 327 -3.60 -2.87 -10.77
CA LYS A 327 -2.89 -3.94 -11.49
C LYS A 327 -1.50 -3.58 -12.05
N TYR A 328 -1.31 -2.36 -12.56
CA TYR A 328 -0.11 -1.94 -13.30
C TYR A 328 1.11 -1.60 -12.45
N SER A 329 1.00 -1.73 -11.13
CA SER A 329 2.09 -1.38 -10.22
C SER A 329 3.28 -2.37 -10.26
N GLY A 330 3.16 -3.49 -10.99
CA GLY A 330 4.13 -4.59 -10.91
C GLY A 330 3.98 -5.37 -9.59
N ALA A 331 4.71 -6.46 -9.42
CA ALA A 331 4.52 -7.34 -8.27
C ALA A 331 5.06 -6.74 -6.95
N THR A 332 5.98 -5.78 -7.01
CA THR A 332 6.66 -5.17 -5.85
C THR A 332 6.01 -3.89 -5.36
N VAL A 333 5.06 -3.34 -6.12
CA VAL A 333 4.30 -2.18 -5.69
C VAL A 333 2.85 -2.61 -5.65
N LYS A 334 2.29 -2.74 -4.47
CA LYS A 334 0.87 -3.06 -4.27
C LYS A 334 0.33 -2.20 -3.14
N PRO A 335 -0.98 -1.88 -3.15
CA PRO A 335 -1.55 -0.99 -2.14
C PRO A 335 -1.58 -1.60 -0.73
N TRP A 336 -1.41 -2.92 -0.59
CA TRP A 336 -1.23 -3.54 0.72
C TRP A 336 0.23 -3.46 1.24
N PHE A 337 1.18 -2.98 0.45
CA PHE A 337 2.55 -2.76 0.90
C PHE A 337 2.73 -1.34 1.44
N TRP A 338 3.43 -1.19 2.56
CA TRP A 338 3.56 0.10 3.23
C TRP A 338 4.46 1.10 2.49
N LEU A 339 5.55 0.64 1.87
CA LEU A 339 6.57 1.49 1.26
C LEU A 339 6.05 2.30 0.06
N PRO A 340 5.23 1.73 -0.85
CA PRO A 340 4.56 2.45 -1.94
C PRO A 340 3.87 3.78 -1.58
N TYR A 341 3.34 3.90 -0.36
CA TYR A 341 2.63 5.10 0.09
C TYR A 341 3.50 6.35 0.20
N THR A 342 4.83 6.19 0.15
CA THR A 342 5.77 7.32 0.15
C THR A 342 5.80 8.07 -1.18
N TYR A 343 5.39 7.43 -2.28
CA TYR A 343 5.41 8.02 -3.63
C TYR A 343 4.08 7.93 -4.38
N PHE A 344 3.23 6.93 -4.12
CA PHE A 344 1.94 6.79 -4.78
C PHE A 344 0.80 7.42 -3.97
N GLN A 345 0.33 8.59 -4.44
CA GLN A 345 -0.78 9.31 -3.80
C GLN A 345 -2.11 8.57 -3.90
N VAL A 346 -2.37 7.89 -5.01
CA VAL A 346 -3.66 7.21 -5.23
C VAL A 346 -3.88 6.05 -4.25
N PHE A 347 -2.81 5.48 -3.68
CA PHE A 347 -2.93 4.37 -2.73
C PHE A 347 -3.66 4.77 -1.43
N TRP A 348 -3.70 6.07 -1.10
CA TRP A 348 -4.41 6.55 0.08
C TRP A 348 -5.93 6.29 0.02
N TYR A 349 -6.52 6.18 -1.17
CA TYR A 349 -7.93 5.77 -1.32
C TYR A 349 -8.15 4.32 -0.86
N TRP A 350 -7.21 3.42 -1.16
CA TRP A 350 -7.25 2.04 -0.65
C TRP A 350 -7.06 2.00 0.87
N GLN A 351 -6.14 2.82 1.40
CA GLN A 351 -5.88 2.89 2.83
C GLN A 351 -7.05 3.45 3.64
N ASP A 352 -7.87 4.32 3.06
CA ASP A 352 -9.09 4.84 3.69
C ASP A 352 -10.15 3.73 3.90
N VAL A 353 -10.28 2.81 2.93
CA VAL A 353 -11.13 1.61 3.10
C VAL A 353 -10.51 0.68 4.14
N ARG A 354 -9.19 0.45 4.09
CA ARG A 354 -8.50 -0.37 5.10
C ARG A 354 -8.69 0.18 6.52
N ALA A 355 -8.69 1.49 6.72
CA ALA A 355 -8.86 2.10 8.04
C ALA A 355 -10.23 1.82 8.68
N ARG A 356 -11.21 1.39 7.88
CA ARG A 356 -12.54 0.95 8.34
C ARG A 356 -12.58 -0.54 8.69
N LEU A 357 -11.52 -1.28 8.41
CA LEU A 357 -11.36 -2.64 8.93
C LEU A 357 -11.02 -2.57 10.42
N GLY A 358 -11.58 -3.47 11.22
CA GLY A 358 -11.37 -3.51 12.68
C GLY A 358 -9.99 -4.03 13.11
N GLU A 359 -8.91 -3.63 12.45
CA GLU A 359 -7.55 -4.10 12.73
C GLU A 359 -6.94 -3.40 13.95
N ASP A 360 -6.28 -4.17 14.84
CA ASP A 360 -5.50 -3.61 15.95
C ASP A 360 -4.10 -3.17 15.47
N HIS A 361 -4.05 -2.02 14.79
CA HIS A 361 -2.80 -1.44 14.30
C HIS A 361 -1.85 -1.04 15.43
N PHE A 362 -2.39 -0.49 16.52
CA PHE A 362 -1.58 0.01 17.63
C PHE A 362 -0.95 -1.13 18.43
N GLY A 363 -1.72 -2.18 18.76
CA GLY A 363 -1.21 -3.35 19.45
C GLY A 363 -0.15 -4.10 18.65
N ASN A 364 -0.36 -4.29 17.35
CA ASN A 364 0.66 -4.89 16.47
C ASN A 364 1.94 -4.02 16.42
N PHE A 365 1.80 -2.71 16.25
CA PHE A 365 2.93 -1.77 16.28
C PHE A 365 3.70 -1.86 17.60
N LEU A 366 3.01 -1.76 18.74
CA LEU A 366 3.63 -1.80 20.06
C LEU A 366 4.32 -3.14 20.31
N GLY A 367 3.69 -4.25 19.93
CA GLY A 367 4.28 -5.59 20.01
C GLY A 367 5.58 -5.71 19.22
N ARG A 368 5.63 -5.16 17.99
CA ARG A 368 6.85 -5.12 17.17
C ARG A 368 7.93 -4.24 17.79
N VAL A 369 7.58 -3.05 18.31
CA VAL A 369 8.53 -2.16 19.01
C VAL A 369 9.16 -2.88 20.20
N VAL A 370 8.35 -3.48 21.07
CA VAL A 370 8.87 -4.21 22.25
C VAL A 370 9.74 -5.38 21.83
N SER A 371 9.33 -6.15 20.82
CA SER A 371 10.11 -7.27 20.27
C SER A 371 11.50 -6.82 19.80
N PHE A 372 11.58 -5.76 18.98
CA PHE A 372 12.87 -5.24 18.53
C PHE A 372 13.71 -4.71 19.70
N LEU A 373 13.13 -3.95 20.63
CA LEU A 373 13.88 -3.47 21.81
C LEU A 373 14.51 -4.63 22.61
N VAL A 374 13.76 -5.71 22.84
CA VAL A 374 14.26 -6.90 23.54
C VAL A 374 15.37 -7.60 22.74
N ILE A 375 15.17 -7.81 21.43
CA ILE A 375 16.16 -8.44 20.56
C ILE A 375 17.47 -7.64 20.55
N PHE A 376 17.41 -6.34 20.33
CA PHE A 376 18.59 -5.49 20.28
C PHE A 376 19.27 -5.37 21.65
N ALA A 377 18.51 -5.25 22.74
CA ALA A 377 19.08 -5.26 24.09
C ALA A 377 19.85 -6.56 24.37
N PHE A 378 19.31 -7.72 23.96
CA PHE A 378 20.00 -9.00 24.09
C PHE A 378 21.26 -9.07 23.23
N ILE A 379 21.19 -8.62 21.97
CA ILE A 379 22.36 -8.53 21.07
C ILE A 379 23.45 -7.66 21.69
N TRP A 380 23.11 -6.48 22.20
CA TRP A 380 24.07 -5.56 22.81
C TRP A 380 24.72 -6.15 24.06
N PHE A 381 23.91 -6.74 24.95
CA PHE A 381 24.41 -7.36 26.17
C PHE A 381 25.33 -8.56 25.85
N ALA A 382 24.92 -9.43 24.93
CA ALA A 382 25.72 -10.57 24.48
C ALA A 382 27.03 -10.12 23.83
N TYR A 383 26.99 -9.11 22.96
CA TYR A 383 28.16 -8.55 22.30
C TYR A 383 29.18 -7.98 23.30
N ILE A 384 28.73 -7.14 24.25
CA ILE A 384 29.62 -6.54 25.25
C ILE A 384 30.17 -7.62 26.20
N SER A 385 29.32 -8.54 26.66
CA SER A 385 29.76 -9.64 27.53
C SER A 385 30.83 -10.49 26.85
N LEU A 386 30.65 -10.80 25.56
CA LEU A 386 31.64 -11.52 24.77
C LEU A 386 32.95 -10.74 24.63
N CYS A 387 32.88 -9.44 24.33
CA CYS A 387 34.06 -8.59 24.22
C CYS A 387 34.85 -8.52 25.55
N LEU A 388 34.16 -8.29 26.67
CA LEU A 388 34.77 -8.29 28.00
C LEU A 388 35.44 -9.63 28.33
N LYS A 389 34.75 -10.75 28.08
CA LYS A 389 35.31 -12.11 28.29
C LYS A 389 36.52 -12.41 27.41
N LEU A 390 36.58 -11.87 26.19
CA LEU A 390 37.71 -12.09 25.29
C LEU A 390 38.95 -11.29 25.70
N PHE A 391 38.75 -10.08 26.22
CA PHE A 391 39.81 -9.20 26.68
C PHE A 391 40.32 -9.53 28.09
N THR A 392 39.51 -10.22 28.91
CA THR A 392 39.87 -10.61 30.29
C THR A 392 40.29 -12.09 30.39
N GLU A 393 41.26 -12.37 31.27
CA GLU A 393 41.60 -13.72 31.73
C GLU A 393 40.56 -14.20 32.76
N PRO A 394 40.42 -15.52 32.99
CA PRO A 394 39.55 -16.05 34.05
C PRO A 394 39.84 -15.48 35.46
N ASN A 395 41.00 -14.85 35.66
CA ASN A 395 41.44 -14.21 36.90
C ASN A 395 41.30 -12.68 36.91
N GLY A 396 40.55 -12.08 35.96
CA GLY A 396 40.29 -10.64 35.89
C GLY A 396 41.44 -9.78 35.36
N ARG A 397 42.50 -10.39 34.79
CA ARG A 397 43.62 -9.66 34.17
C ARG A 397 43.35 -9.38 32.69
N PRO A 398 43.76 -8.23 32.12
CA PRO A 398 43.76 -8.06 30.67
C PRO A 398 44.73 -9.08 30.03
N ARG A 399 44.26 -9.86 29.07
CA ARG A 399 45.14 -10.79 28.32
C ARG A 399 46.25 -9.97 27.65
N ARG A 400 47.50 -10.44 27.68
CA ARG A 400 48.58 -9.81 26.90
C ARG A 400 48.19 -9.80 25.42
N LEU A 401 47.97 -8.62 24.87
CA LEU A 401 47.67 -8.41 23.47
C LEU A 401 49.00 -8.30 22.71
N SER A 402 49.13 -8.92 21.54
CA SER A 402 50.24 -8.75 20.60
C SER A 402 50.29 -7.30 20.12
N SER A 403 51.34 -6.92 19.40
CA SER A 403 51.49 -5.57 18.81
C SER A 403 50.33 -5.14 17.88
N TRP A 404 49.45 -6.07 17.53
CA TRP A 404 48.24 -5.85 16.73
C TRP A 404 46.95 -5.83 17.57
N GLY A 405 47.03 -5.84 18.91
CA GLY A 405 45.84 -5.84 19.77
C GLY A 405 45.15 -7.21 19.87
N LEU A 406 45.89 -8.33 19.83
CA LEU A 406 45.31 -9.70 19.87
C LEU A 406 45.85 -10.55 21.02
N PRO A 407 45.04 -11.33 21.76
CA PRO A 407 45.53 -12.12 22.89
C PRO A 407 46.60 -13.13 22.46
N THR A 408 47.81 -13.02 23.02
CA THR A 408 48.96 -13.90 22.71
C THR A 408 48.72 -15.32 23.22
N PRO A 409 49.14 -16.36 22.48
CA PRO A 409 49.01 -17.74 22.94
C PRO A 409 50.01 -18.03 24.07
N GLY A 410 49.53 -18.24 25.29
CA GLY A 410 50.38 -18.64 26.42
C GLY A 410 49.61 -19.22 27.61
N ASN A 411 49.83 -20.52 27.85
CA ASN A 411 49.77 -21.29 29.11
C ASN A 411 48.60 -21.07 30.09
N ALA A 412 47.37 -21.38 29.69
CA ALA A 412 46.32 -21.77 30.65
C ALA A 412 45.76 -23.15 30.25
N GLN A 413 45.70 -24.08 31.22
CA GLN A 413 45.14 -25.42 31.02
C GLN A 413 43.65 -25.32 30.66
N PRO A 414 43.16 -26.15 29.73
CA PRO A 414 41.76 -26.14 29.33
C PRO A 414 40.93 -26.87 30.38
N LEU A 415 40.06 -26.15 31.10
CA LEU A 415 38.95 -26.79 31.81
C LEU A 415 37.71 -26.85 30.91
N SER A 416 36.94 -27.90 31.17
CA SER A 416 35.91 -28.54 30.34
C SER A 416 34.77 -27.64 29.85
N ILE A 417 34.45 -27.81 28.56
CA ILE A 417 33.22 -27.43 27.84
C ILE A 417 32.82 -25.96 28.06
N ASP A 418 33.50 -25.08 27.34
CA ASP A 418 33.06 -23.70 27.17
C ASP A 418 32.94 -23.43 25.67
N VAL A 419 31.71 -23.37 25.17
CA VAL A 419 31.36 -23.14 23.74
C VAL A 419 32.07 -21.88 23.19
N PHE A 420 32.46 -20.97 24.08
CA PHE A 420 33.14 -19.71 23.80
C PHE A 420 34.68 -19.77 23.79
N ASN A 421 35.31 -20.89 24.19
CA ASN A 421 36.77 -21.05 24.18
C ASN A 421 37.29 -21.70 22.88
N SER A 422 36.41 -21.87 21.90
CA SER A 422 36.75 -22.52 20.64
C SER A 422 37.63 -21.63 19.76
N ARG A 423 38.56 -22.27 19.04
CA ARG A 423 39.44 -21.65 18.03
C ARG A 423 38.63 -20.84 16.99
N MET A 424 37.36 -21.20 16.77
CA MET A 424 36.43 -20.54 15.86
C MET A 424 36.00 -19.15 16.36
N VAL A 425 35.63 -18.99 17.63
CA VAL A 425 35.25 -17.68 18.22
C VAL A 425 36.42 -16.70 18.15
N ARG A 426 37.65 -17.19 18.36
CA ARG A 426 38.86 -16.36 18.26
C ARG A 426 39.14 -15.88 16.82
N ARG A 427 38.95 -16.76 15.83
CA ARG A 427 39.07 -16.40 14.40
C ARG A 427 37.98 -15.42 13.96
N ALA A 428 36.75 -15.59 14.45
CA ALA A 428 35.65 -14.66 14.18
C ALA A 428 35.94 -13.26 14.74
N CYS A 429 36.50 -13.17 15.94
CA CYS A 429 36.91 -11.90 16.54
C CYS A 429 38.07 -11.23 15.78
N GLN A 430 39.07 -12.01 15.34
CA GLN A 430 40.16 -11.52 14.49
C GLN A 430 39.67 -10.96 13.15
N PHE A 431 38.76 -11.68 12.50
CA PHE A 431 38.13 -11.23 11.27
C PHE A 431 37.31 -9.95 11.49
N SER A 432 36.53 -9.89 12.58
CA SER A 432 35.74 -8.71 12.95
C SER A 432 36.61 -7.47 13.19
N CYS A 433 37.73 -7.59 13.92
CA CYS A 433 38.64 -6.47 14.16
C CYS A 433 39.35 -6.00 12.88
N SER A 434 39.77 -6.95 12.03
CA SER A 434 40.41 -6.64 10.75
C SER A 434 39.43 -5.96 9.79
N ALA A 435 38.18 -6.43 9.74
CA ALA A 435 37.11 -5.80 8.98
C ALA A 435 36.78 -4.40 9.50
N LEU A 436 36.67 -4.22 10.82
CA LEU A 436 36.41 -2.92 11.44
C LEU A 436 37.49 -1.90 11.09
N TYR A 437 38.77 -2.31 11.14
CA TYR A 437 39.89 -1.45 10.77
C TYR A 437 39.90 -1.12 9.27
N ALA A 438 39.66 -2.10 8.40
CA ALA A 438 39.54 -1.88 6.96
C ALA A 438 38.40 -0.90 6.63
N ILE A 439 37.23 -1.09 7.25
CA ILE A 439 36.08 -0.19 7.11
C ILE A 439 36.43 1.22 7.59
N ALA A 440 37.06 1.35 8.76
CA ALA A 440 37.42 2.64 9.34
C ALA A 440 38.54 3.36 8.56
N SER A 441 39.34 2.65 7.76
CA SER A 441 40.44 3.22 6.97
C SER A 441 39.98 4.06 5.77
N MET A 442 38.75 3.85 5.28
CA MET A 442 38.15 4.60 4.17
C MET A 442 36.83 5.26 4.62
N PRO A 443 36.86 6.19 5.58
CA PRO A 443 35.68 6.60 6.34
C PRO A 443 34.57 7.22 5.47
N LEU A 444 34.92 7.95 4.41
CA LEU A 444 33.94 8.56 3.50
C LEU A 444 33.17 7.48 2.72
N VAL A 445 33.88 6.61 2.00
CA VAL A 445 33.26 5.55 1.19
C VAL A 445 32.51 4.56 2.07
N SER A 446 33.14 4.15 3.17
CA SER A 446 32.50 3.26 4.16
C SER A 446 31.24 3.86 4.76
N SER A 447 31.22 5.17 5.05
CA SER A 447 30.02 5.80 5.63
C SER A 447 28.82 5.76 4.67
N VAL A 448 29.02 6.05 3.39
CA VAL A 448 27.95 6.01 2.39
C VAL A 448 27.43 4.59 2.22
N SER A 449 28.33 3.62 2.07
CA SER A 449 27.96 2.20 1.95
C SER A 449 27.21 1.69 3.18
N ILE A 450 27.65 2.07 4.38
CA ILE A 450 26.99 1.70 5.63
C ILE A 450 25.59 2.30 5.71
N VAL A 451 25.41 3.60 5.43
CA VAL A 451 24.09 4.25 5.47
C VAL A 451 23.12 3.58 4.51
N VAL A 452 23.56 3.28 3.27
CA VAL A 452 22.74 2.60 2.27
C VAL A 452 22.36 1.19 2.74
N LEU A 453 23.32 0.41 3.25
CA LEU A 453 23.07 -0.94 3.74
C LEU A 453 22.16 -0.94 4.97
N LEU A 454 22.38 -0.04 5.92
CA LEU A 454 21.54 0.11 7.12
C LEU A 454 20.11 0.47 6.73
N THR A 455 19.94 1.42 5.82
CA THR A 455 18.61 1.82 5.30
C THR A 455 17.92 0.63 4.63
N TRP A 456 18.63 -0.09 3.76
CA TRP A 456 18.06 -1.26 3.07
C TRP A 456 17.64 -2.34 4.05
N CYS A 457 18.53 -2.72 4.98
CA CYS A 457 18.24 -3.73 5.98
C CYS A 457 17.08 -3.31 6.91
N SER A 458 17.03 -2.04 7.32
CA SER A 458 15.97 -1.54 8.20
C SER A 458 14.60 -1.58 7.53
N ILE A 459 14.52 -1.31 6.21
CA ILE A 459 13.27 -1.43 5.44
C ILE A 459 12.80 -2.89 5.35
N GLN A 460 13.71 -3.82 5.05
CA GLN A 460 13.39 -5.24 4.83
C GLN A 460 12.88 -5.95 6.10
N VAL A 461 13.18 -5.41 7.28
CA VAL A 461 12.76 -5.97 8.56
C VAL A 461 11.33 -5.55 8.94
N ILE A 462 10.77 -4.53 8.28
CA ILE A 462 9.41 -4.05 8.56
C ILE A 462 8.38 -4.96 7.88
N PRO A 463 7.34 -5.44 8.60
CA PRO A 463 6.30 -6.25 7.99
C PRO A 463 5.65 -5.51 6.81
N ILE A 464 5.61 -6.17 5.65
CA ILE A 464 5.26 -5.51 4.39
C ILE A 464 3.80 -5.00 4.39
N THR A 465 2.90 -5.72 5.05
CA THR A 465 1.46 -5.42 5.18
C THR A 465 1.13 -4.42 6.30
N MET A 466 2.12 -3.93 7.04
CA MET A 466 1.88 -3.01 8.15
C MET A 466 1.23 -1.70 7.69
N GLN A 467 0.38 -1.10 8.51
CA GLN A 467 -0.24 0.18 8.17
C GLN A 467 0.86 1.24 7.93
N PRO A 468 0.82 2.00 6.82
CA PRO A 468 1.92 2.89 6.40
C PRO A 468 2.41 3.88 7.46
N SER A 469 1.49 4.48 8.21
CA SER A 469 1.81 5.46 9.26
C SER A 469 2.58 4.85 10.43
N TYR A 470 2.28 3.62 10.82
CA TYR A 470 3.00 2.90 11.86
C TYR A 470 4.27 2.23 11.33
N ALA A 471 4.25 1.76 10.09
CA ALA A 471 5.41 1.19 9.41
C ALA A 471 6.55 2.21 9.34
N GLY A 472 6.27 3.45 8.94
CA GLY A 472 7.27 4.53 8.91
C GLY A 472 7.85 4.84 10.29
N LYS A 473 7.03 4.86 11.35
CA LYS A 473 7.50 5.04 12.74
C LYS A 473 8.37 3.87 13.20
N LEU A 474 7.94 2.64 12.91
CA LEU A 474 8.68 1.44 13.27
C LEU A 474 10.02 1.37 12.53
N TRP A 475 10.03 1.74 11.25
CA TRP A 475 11.24 1.84 10.43
C TRP A 475 12.27 2.77 11.07
N VAL A 476 11.88 3.98 11.47
CA VAL A 476 12.80 4.91 12.17
C VAL A 476 13.35 4.29 13.45
N ILE A 477 12.51 3.66 14.27
CA ILE A 477 12.94 3.01 15.52
C ILE A 477 13.95 1.89 15.23
N VAL A 478 13.65 1.00 14.27
CA VAL A 478 14.54 -0.12 13.91
C VAL A 478 15.85 0.39 13.33
N HIS A 479 15.80 1.40 12.45
CA HIS A 479 16.97 2.04 11.89
C HIS A 479 17.86 2.63 12.99
N ASP A 480 17.28 3.33 13.96
CA ASP A 480 18.01 3.89 15.12
C ASP A 480 18.62 2.80 16.01
N LEU A 481 17.95 1.67 16.20
CA LEU A 481 18.50 0.53 16.93
C LEU A 481 19.69 -0.08 16.18
N MET A 482 19.60 -0.22 14.86
CA MET A 482 20.71 -0.71 14.03
C MET A 482 21.90 0.26 14.05
N LEU A 483 21.65 1.57 13.91
CA LEU A 483 22.68 2.60 14.01
C LEU A 483 23.32 2.62 15.41
N THR A 484 22.51 2.55 16.47
CA THR A 484 23.00 2.48 17.85
C THR A 484 23.87 1.25 18.06
N THR A 485 23.52 0.11 17.47
CA THR A 485 24.36 -1.11 17.49
C THR A 485 25.73 -0.84 16.88
N LEU A 486 25.78 -0.18 15.72
CA LEU A 486 27.04 0.14 15.06
C LEU A 486 27.89 1.14 15.86
N LEU A 487 27.26 2.18 16.40
CA LEU A 487 27.94 3.16 17.25
C LEU A 487 28.46 2.52 18.55
N LEU A 488 27.72 1.56 19.12
CA LEU A 488 28.14 0.80 20.29
C LEU A 488 29.37 -0.06 19.96
N ILE A 489 29.40 -0.71 18.80
CA ILE A 489 30.57 -1.46 18.32
C ILE A 489 31.80 -0.54 18.25
N PHE A 490 31.66 0.67 17.68
CA PHE A 490 32.75 1.65 17.62
C PHE A 490 33.19 2.14 19.01
N ALA A 491 32.24 2.45 19.90
CA ALA A 491 32.54 2.90 21.26
C ALA A 491 33.25 1.83 22.09
N VAL A 492 32.79 0.58 21.98
CA VAL A 492 33.39 -0.59 22.64
C VAL A 492 34.81 -0.83 22.11
N ALA A 493 35.00 -0.86 20.79
CA ALA A 493 36.31 -1.03 20.17
C ALA A 493 37.32 0.04 20.62
N HIS A 494 36.91 1.31 20.63
CA HIS A 494 37.74 2.40 21.12
C HIS A 494 38.10 2.24 22.61
N THR A 495 37.11 1.92 23.45
CA THR A 495 37.30 1.76 24.90
C THR A 495 38.28 0.61 25.20
N LEU A 496 38.10 -0.53 24.54
CA LEU A 496 38.98 -1.69 24.70
C LEU A 496 40.41 -1.42 24.23
N ARG A 497 40.60 -0.57 23.21
CA ARG A 497 41.93 -0.19 22.71
C ARG A 497 42.66 0.80 23.62
N THR A 498 41.93 1.70 24.28
CA THR A 498 42.51 2.84 25.01
C THR A 498 42.57 2.64 26.53
N ALA A 499 41.74 1.75 27.09
CA ALA A 499 41.68 1.56 28.52
C ALA A 499 42.85 0.73 29.06
N GLN A 500 43.48 1.21 30.14
CA GLN A 500 44.45 0.46 30.93
C GLN A 500 43.77 -0.10 32.19
N TRP A 501 43.27 -1.34 32.13
CA TRP A 501 42.54 -1.94 33.25
C TRP A 501 43.46 -2.51 34.33
N LYS A 502 43.23 -2.13 35.60
CA LYS A 502 43.78 -2.85 36.77
C LYS A 502 42.86 -4.01 37.18
N LYS A 503 43.39 -4.92 38.01
CA LYS A 503 42.79 -6.22 38.39
C LYS A 503 41.35 -6.13 38.95
N ASP A 504 40.98 -5.01 39.56
CA ASP A 504 39.68 -4.80 40.20
C ASP A 504 38.83 -3.72 39.49
N GLU A 505 39.26 -3.23 38.31
CA GLU A 505 38.66 -2.10 37.58
C GLU A 505 37.94 -2.53 36.29
N VAL A 506 37.78 -3.83 36.02
CA VAL A 506 37.02 -4.29 34.84
C VAL A 506 35.55 -3.91 35.05
N PRO A 507 34.96 -3.06 34.19
CA PRO A 507 33.58 -2.63 34.36
C PRO A 507 32.62 -3.81 34.17
N ALA A 508 31.51 -3.80 34.92
CA ALA A 508 30.45 -4.75 34.68
C ALA A 508 29.88 -4.54 33.26
N THR A 509 29.36 -5.62 32.65
CA THR A 509 28.70 -5.56 31.33
C THR A 509 27.63 -4.48 31.28
N SER A 510 26.85 -4.33 32.37
CA SER A 510 25.82 -3.30 32.51
C SER A 510 26.37 -1.89 32.46
N ASP A 511 27.51 -1.63 33.11
CA ASP A 511 28.09 -0.29 33.22
C ASP A 511 28.69 0.14 31.88
N MET A 512 29.36 -0.80 31.21
CA MET A 512 29.91 -0.58 29.87
C MET A 512 28.79 -0.40 28.83
N LEU A 513 27.70 -1.16 28.95
CA LEU A 513 26.52 -1.00 28.10
C LEU A 513 25.84 0.35 28.30
N LEU A 514 25.53 0.72 29.55
CA LEU A 514 24.88 1.99 29.87
C LEU A 514 25.75 3.18 29.47
N GLY A 515 27.07 3.11 29.72
CA GLY A 515 28.02 4.12 29.28
C GLY A 515 28.08 4.23 27.75
N GLY A 516 28.07 3.10 27.04
CA GLY A 516 28.03 3.05 25.58
C GLY A 516 26.74 3.63 24.99
N ILE A 517 25.58 3.25 25.53
CA ILE A 517 24.27 3.79 25.12
C ILE A 517 24.23 5.30 25.37
N TRP A 518 24.65 5.75 26.55
CA TRP A 518 24.68 7.17 26.89
C TRP A 518 25.59 7.97 25.94
N TRP A 519 26.71 7.38 25.53
CA TRP A 519 27.59 7.95 24.52
C TRP A 519 26.89 8.09 23.17
N CYS A 520 26.20 7.05 22.70
CA CYS A 520 25.42 7.08 21.47
C CYS A 520 24.34 8.16 21.52
N VAL A 521 23.56 8.23 22.61
CA VAL A 521 22.47 9.21 22.80
C VAL A 521 22.96 10.66 22.63
N LYS A 522 24.17 10.99 23.08
CA LYS A 522 24.75 12.34 22.91
C LYS A 522 25.02 12.73 21.45
N LYS A 523 25.10 11.77 20.53
CA LYS A 523 25.44 11.98 19.12
C LYS A 523 24.22 12.06 18.21
N LEU A 524 23.07 11.57 18.69
CA LEU A 524 21.83 11.47 17.94
C LEU A 524 20.89 12.70 17.92
N PRO A 525 21.03 13.79 18.72
CA PRO A 525 19.99 14.83 18.76
C PRO A 525 19.66 15.48 17.42
N LEU A 526 20.67 15.76 16.60
CA LEU A 526 20.49 16.32 15.24
C LEU A 526 19.83 15.32 14.28
N LEU A 527 20.17 14.03 14.41
CA LEU A 527 19.57 12.97 13.61
C LEU A 527 18.10 12.77 13.99
N VAL A 528 17.81 12.72 15.29
CA VAL A 528 16.45 12.62 15.83
C VAL A 528 15.60 13.81 15.37
N LEU A 529 16.15 15.04 15.38
CA LEU A 529 15.44 16.20 14.87
C LEU A 529 15.10 16.05 13.37
N ALA A 530 16.06 15.61 12.54
CA ALA A 530 15.85 15.38 11.12
C ALA A 530 14.81 14.27 10.86
N GLN A 531 14.86 13.18 11.62
CA GLN A 531 13.90 12.08 11.54
C GLN A 531 12.50 12.48 12.02
N LEU A 532 12.38 13.28 13.08
CA LEU A 532 11.10 13.82 13.52
C LEU A 532 10.49 14.75 12.46
N GLN A 533 11.32 15.56 11.79
CA GLN A 533 10.87 16.38 10.67
C GLN A 533 10.41 15.53 9.48
N PHE A 534 11.13 14.45 9.16
CA PHE A 534 10.73 13.48 8.15
C PHE A 534 9.39 12.78 8.51
N LEU A 535 9.24 12.30 9.75
CA LEU A 535 8.00 11.67 10.22
C LEU A 535 6.83 12.66 10.24
N TYR A 536 7.07 13.91 10.63
CA TYR A 536 6.09 14.98 10.55
C TYR A 536 5.60 15.19 9.12
N MET A 537 6.51 15.17 8.16
CA MET A 537 6.20 15.32 6.73
C MET A 537 5.41 14.14 6.16
N ILE A 538 5.77 12.90 6.51
CA ILE A 538 5.01 11.70 6.12
C ILE A 538 3.61 11.71 6.75
N GLY A 539 3.50 12.14 8.00
CA GLY A 539 2.25 12.17 8.76
C GLY A 539 1.30 13.31 8.39
N ARG A 540 1.74 14.29 7.59
CA ARG A 540 0.94 15.44 7.13
C ARG A 540 0.62 15.30 5.63
N THR A 541 -0.17 14.28 5.31
CA THR A 541 -0.71 14.04 3.96
C THR A 541 -1.46 15.25 3.40
N ASP A 542 -2.10 16.02 4.29
CA ASP A 542 -3.08 17.06 3.93
C ASP A 542 -2.42 18.37 3.48
N TRP A 543 -1.14 18.58 3.81
CA TRP A 543 -0.41 19.83 3.52
C TRP A 543 0.14 19.87 2.10
N PHE A 544 0.28 18.70 1.46
CA PHE A 544 0.81 18.58 0.11
C PHE A 544 -0.30 18.12 -0.83
N GLN A 545 -1.26 19.02 -1.07
CA GLN A 545 -2.22 18.85 -2.16
C GLN A 545 -1.52 18.73 -3.52
N ASN A 546 -0.26 19.20 -3.62
CA ASN A 546 0.57 18.99 -4.80
C ASN A 546 1.26 17.61 -4.75
N PRO A 547 0.85 16.67 -5.62
CA PRO A 547 1.38 15.30 -5.69
C PRO A 547 2.89 15.24 -6.04
N VAL A 548 3.46 16.30 -6.61
CA VAL A 548 4.90 16.39 -6.94
C VAL A 548 5.74 16.88 -5.75
N LEU A 549 5.18 17.79 -4.93
CA LEU A 549 5.93 18.40 -3.83
C LEU A 549 6.25 17.38 -2.72
N ARG A 550 5.36 16.40 -2.52
CA ARG A 550 5.50 15.37 -1.49
C ARG A 550 6.73 14.45 -1.69
N PRO A 551 6.91 13.75 -2.83
CA PRO A 551 8.08 12.90 -3.03
C PRO A 551 9.38 13.71 -3.01
N VAL A 552 9.38 14.93 -3.55
CA VAL A 552 10.53 15.84 -3.51
C VAL A 552 10.91 16.18 -2.07
N MET A 553 9.95 16.62 -1.25
CA MET A 553 10.22 16.96 0.15
C MET A 553 10.60 15.74 0.98
N THR A 554 9.93 14.60 0.77
CA THR A 554 10.26 13.33 1.44
C THR A 554 11.70 12.91 1.14
N PHE A 555 12.12 13.00 -0.12
CA PHE A 555 13.49 12.74 -0.55
C PHE A 555 14.48 13.72 0.08
N LEU A 556 14.17 15.02 0.11
CA LEU A 556 15.03 16.03 0.73
C LEU A 556 15.24 15.76 2.22
N PHE A 557 14.17 15.52 2.99
CA PHE A 557 14.30 15.23 4.42
C PHE A 557 15.04 13.92 4.68
N PHE A 558 14.76 12.88 3.89
CA PHE A 558 15.50 11.62 3.97
C PHE A 558 17.00 11.82 3.67
N ALA A 559 17.35 12.56 2.62
CA ALA A 559 18.73 12.89 2.28
C ALA A 559 19.43 13.68 3.39
N THR A 560 18.75 14.63 4.05
CA THR A 560 19.32 15.35 5.18
C THR A 560 19.63 14.43 6.36
N ALA A 561 18.74 13.49 6.70
CA ALA A 561 18.99 12.52 7.75
C ALA A 561 20.18 11.61 7.41
N ALA A 562 20.24 11.10 6.17
CA ALA A 562 21.34 10.28 5.68
C ALA A 562 22.71 11.00 5.71
N ILE A 563 22.74 12.30 5.38
CA ILE A 563 23.97 13.12 5.47
C ILE A 563 24.42 13.29 6.92
N VAL A 564 23.48 13.56 7.84
CA VAL A 564 23.78 13.69 9.27
C VAL A 564 24.32 12.38 9.83
N GLU A 565 23.68 11.25 9.49
CA GLU A 565 24.14 9.91 9.87
C GLU A 565 25.55 9.61 9.35
N GLY A 566 25.78 9.85 8.05
CA GLY A 566 27.10 9.66 7.44
C GLY A 566 28.19 10.48 8.13
N ARG A 567 27.89 11.73 8.52
CA ARG A 567 28.83 12.57 9.28
C ARG A 567 29.15 11.99 10.66
N ILE A 568 28.16 11.48 11.39
CA ILE A 568 28.37 10.84 12.69
C ILE A 568 29.31 9.64 12.53
N LEU A 569 29.05 8.79 11.53
CA LEU A 569 29.86 7.60 11.25
C LEU A 569 31.31 7.95 10.86
N VAL A 570 31.52 8.96 10.02
CA VAL A 570 32.86 9.43 9.65
C VAL A 570 33.66 9.86 10.88
N VAL A 571 33.03 10.59 11.81
CA VAL A 571 33.68 11.06 13.04
C VAL A 571 34.10 9.89 13.94
N GLU A 572 33.22 8.90 14.15
CA GLU A 572 33.56 7.75 15.00
C GLU A 572 34.58 6.80 14.33
N MET A 573 34.55 6.64 13.00
CA MET A 573 35.59 5.88 12.28
C MET A 573 36.96 6.53 12.42
N HIS A 574 37.07 7.86 12.28
CA HIS A 574 38.33 8.59 12.48
C HIS A 574 38.86 8.45 13.91
N ARG A 575 37.97 8.40 14.90
CA ARG A 575 38.34 8.22 16.31
C ARG A 575 39.03 6.88 16.55
N ILE A 576 38.66 5.83 15.80
CA ILE A 576 39.27 4.51 15.92
C ILE A 576 40.62 4.44 15.22
N THR A 577 40.81 5.16 14.11
CA THR A 577 42.05 5.09 13.29
C THR A 577 43.16 6.05 13.72
N ARG A 578 42.83 7.17 14.38
CA ARG A 578 43.84 8.19 14.78
C ARG A 578 44.57 7.91 16.10
N ASN A 579 44.05 7.00 16.93
CA ASN A 579 44.76 6.41 18.07
C ASN A 579 45.20 4.99 17.69
#